data_AF-A0A6S6YY80-F1
#
_entry.id   AF-A0A6S6YY80-F1
#
_cell.length_a   1.000
_cell.length_b   1.000
_cell.length_c   1.000
_cell.angle_alpha   90.00
_cell.angle_beta   90.00
_cell.angle_gamma   90.00
#
_symmetry.space_group_name_H-M   'P 1'
#
loop_
_entity.id
_entity.type
_entity.pdbx_description
1 polymer ?
#
loop_
_entity_poly.entity_id
_entity_poly.type
_entity_poly.pdbx_seq_one_letter_code
_entity_poly.pdbx_strand_id
1 'polypeptide(L)'
;MGWYFSPQSRSELIAELIAPQETERASVKVIAHALRGNVLWSVAEVTAQAEGVHRDLAPGQSLRYIRCDLLERSGGKWGYKPLEESMHPYYYTCPLSYLDMAPEQSRAWREGVRAYHARRRTPVAAPTA
;
A
#
# COMPACT_ATOMS: atom_id res chain seq x y z
N MET A 1 6.79 11.59 -8.19
CA MET A 1 7.02 10.48 -7.25
C MET A 1 8.21 10.80 -6.35
N GLY A 2 8.03 11.76 -5.44
CA GLY A 2 9.07 12.22 -4.51
C GLY A 2 8.84 11.69 -3.09
N TRP A 3 9.73 12.07 -2.18
CA TRP A 3 9.55 11.89 -0.76
C TRP A 3 8.82 13.09 -0.15
N TYR A 4 7.93 12.83 0.80
CA TYR A 4 7.24 13.84 1.58
C TYR A 4 7.70 13.72 3.02
N PHE A 5 8.31 14.77 3.58
CA PHE A 5 8.78 14.80 4.96
C PHE A 5 8.01 15.82 5.78
N SER A 6 7.64 15.44 7.00
CA SER A 6 6.99 16.31 7.96
C SER A 6 7.61 16.15 9.36
N PRO A 7 7.50 17.15 10.24
CA PRO A 7 8.12 17.10 11.57
C PRO A 7 7.45 16.11 12.54
N GLN A 8 6.43 15.38 12.10
CA GLN A 8 5.67 14.46 12.93
C GLN A 8 6.45 13.17 13.26
N SER A 9 6.01 12.49 14.30
CA SER A 9 6.47 11.15 14.65
C SER A 9 6.05 10.13 13.60
N ARG A 10 6.71 8.97 13.62
CA ARG A 10 6.37 7.85 12.72
C ARG A 10 4.93 7.40 12.89
N SER A 11 4.44 7.35 14.13
CA SER A 11 3.08 6.95 14.46
C SER A 11 2.04 7.95 13.96
N GLU A 12 2.30 9.25 14.10
CA GLU A 12 1.43 10.31 13.56
C GLU A 12 1.38 10.25 12.04
N LEU A 13 2.54 10.06 11.39
CA LEU A 13 2.59 9.87 9.94
C LEU A 13 1.78 8.64 9.49
N ILE A 14 1.90 7.50 10.18
CA ILE A 14 1.12 6.31 9.86
C ILE A 14 -0.38 6.59 10.05
N ALA A 15 -0.76 7.27 11.13
CA ALA A 15 -2.16 7.62 11.40
C ALA A 15 -2.74 8.54 10.32
N GLU A 16 -1.97 9.53 9.86
CA GLU A 16 -2.34 10.40 8.74
C GLU A 16 -2.54 9.59 7.45
N LEU A 17 -1.59 8.70 7.12
CA LEU A 17 -1.65 7.91 5.88
C LEU A 17 -2.84 6.95 5.83
N ILE A 18 -3.33 6.47 6.98
CA ILE A 18 -4.50 5.57 7.05
C ILE A 18 -5.81 6.31 7.36
N ALA A 19 -5.75 7.61 7.63
CA ALA A 19 -6.94 8.39 7.89
C ALA A 19 -7.83 8.46 6.63
N PRO A 20 -9.17 8.37 6.78
CA PRO A 20 -10.08 8.65 5.69
C PRO A 20 -9.86 10.06 5.15
N GLN A 21 -9.94 10.22 3.84
CA GLN A 21 -9.87 11.52 3.18
C GLN A 21 -11.14 11.73 2.38
N GLU A 22 -11.68 12.95 2.41
CA GLU A 22 -12.86 13.33 1.67
C GLU A 22 -12.65 14.70 1.05
N THR A 23 -13.00 14.78 -0.23
CA THR A 23 -12.99 15.99 -1.05
C THR A 23 -14.31 16.03 -1.80
N GLU A 24 -14.71 17.18 -2.34
CA GLU A 24 -15.92 17.29 -3.16
C GLU A 24 -15.98 16.34 -4.37
N ARG A 25 -14.82 15.80 -4.79
CA ARG A 25 -14.72 14.92 -5.95
C ARG A 25 -14.64 13.45 -5.58
N ALA A 26 -14.05 13.11 -4.44
CA ALA A 26 -13.81 11.72 -4.07
C ALA A 26 -13.65 11.54 -2.58
N SER A 27 -13.99 10.35 -2.10
CA SER A 27 -13.63 9.88 -0.76
C SER A 27 -12.69 8.68 -0.87
N VAL A 28 -11.74 8.60 0.06
CA VAL A 28 -10.75 7.53 0.15
C VAL A 28 -10.79 6.95 1.55
N LYS A 29 -10.91 5.63 1.65
CA LYS A 29 -10.91 4.90 2.92
C LYS A 29 -9.88 3.79 2.87
N VAL A 30 -9.11 3.63 3.95
CA VAL A 30 -8.24 2.47 4.13
C VAL A 30 -9.04 1.35 4.80
N ILE A 31 -9.27 0.25 4.08
CA ILE A 31 -10.09 -0.87 4.56
C ILE A 31 -9.25 -1.96 5.24
N ALA A 32 -7.95 -2.01 4.95
CA ALA A 32 -6.99 -2.87 5.61
C ALA A 32 -5.60 -2.24 5.54
N HIS A 33 -4.80 -2.35 6.61
CA HIS A 33 -3.42 -1.90 6.62
C HIS A 33 -2.51 -2.82 7.45
N ALA A 34 -1.23 -2.87 7.09
CA ALA A 34 -0.23 -3.65 7.78
C ALA A 34 1.15 -3.01 7.63
N LEU A 35 1.87 -2.91 8.75
CA LEU A 35 3.25 -2.49 8.76
C LEU A 35 4.18 -3.70 8.61
N ARG A 36 5.15 -3.61 7.69
CA ARG A 36 6.21 -4.62 7.48
C ARG A 36 7.57 -3.93 7.38
N GLY A 37 8.27 -3.85 8.51
CA GLY A 37 9.48 -3.04 8.63
C GLY A 37 9.12 -1.57 8.43
N ASN A 38 9.70 -0.95 7.41
CA ASN A 38 9.44 0.43 7.00
C ASN A 38 8.51 0.57 5.79
N VAL A 39 7.73 -0.47 5.48
CA VAL A 39 6.71 -0.40 4.43
C VAL A 39 5.33 -0.47 5.09
N LEU A 40 4.52 0.56 4.88
CA LEU A 40 3.10 0.55 5.20
C LEU A 40 2.33 0.07 3.97
N TRP A 41 1.78 -1.14 4.07
CA TRP A 41 0.86 -1.69 3.08
C TRP A 41 -0.55 -1.31 3.45
N SER A 42 -1.34 -0.86 2.48
CA SER A 42 -2.76 -0.55 2.68
C SER A 42 -3.60 -0.97 1.48
N VAL A 43 -4.82 -1.42 1.73
CA VAL A 43 -5.86 -1.49 0.69
C VAL A 43 -6.71 -0.24 0.83
N ALA A 44 -6.68 0.61 -0.20
CA ALA A 44 -7.48 1.82 -0.27
C ALA A 44 -8.71 1.57 -1.16
N GLU A 45 -9.86 2.04 -0.72
CA GLU A 45 -11.09 2.13 -1.49
C GLU A 45 -11.34 3.60 -1.84
N VAL A 46 -11.43 3.92 -3.13
CA VAL A 46 -11.72 5.26 -3.63
C VAL A 46 -13.12 5.23 -4.21
N THR A 47 -13.98 6.12 -3.72
CA THR A 47 -15.34 6.33 -4.23
C THR A 47 -15.40 7.66 -4.95
N ALA A 48 -15.79 7.65 -6.22
CA ALA A 48 -15.99 8.86 -6.99
C ALA A 48 -17.28 9.56 -6.54
N GLN A 49 -17.19 10.85 -6.21
CA GLN A 49 -18.34 11.72 -5.96
C GLN A 49 -18.64 12.61 -7.18
N ALA A 50 -17.66 12.80 -8.06
CA ALA A 50 -17.78 13.53 -9.31
C ALA A 50 -17.14 12.77 -10.48
N GLU A 51 -17.46 13.20 -11.71
CA GLU A 51 -16.83 12.67 -12.92
C GLU A 51 -15.32 12.97 -12.95
N GLY A 52 -14.55 12.10 -13.60
CA GLY A 52 -13.12 12.31 -13.85
C GLY A 52 -12.19 12.05 -12.66
N VAL A 53 -12.66 11.40 -11.59
CA VAL A 53 -11.82 10.94 -10.46
C VAL A 53 -10.86 9.84 -10.89
N HIS A 54 -11.37 8.89 -11.67
CA HIS A 54 -10.58 7.82 -12.29
C HIS A 54 -11.26 7.49 -13.62
N ARG A 55 -10.48 7.12 -14.63
CA ARG A 55 -11.02 6.80 -15.97
C ARG A 55 -12.08 5.68 -15.96
N ASP A 56 -11.99 4.82 -14.96
CA ASP A 56 -12.85 3.64 -14.77
C ASP A 56 -13.89 3.84 -13.64
N LEU A 57 -14.12 5.09 -13.17
CA LEU A 57 -15.13 5.40 -12.15
C LEU A 57 -16.11 6.47 -12.60
N ALA A 58 -17.39 6.12 -12.61
CA ALA A 58 -18.50 7.07 -12.61
C ALA A 58 -18.85 7.50 -11.17
N PRO A 59 -19.53 8.66 -10.98
CA PRO A 59 -20.04 9.09 -9.68
C PRO A 59 -20.85 7.99 -8.98
N GLY A 60 -20.60 7.78 -7.69
CA GLY A 60 -21.20 6.74 -6.87
C GLY A 60 -20.51 5.36 -6.94
N GLN A 61 -19.57 5.15 -7.88
CA GLN A 61 -18.80 3.92 -7.96
C GLN A 61 -17.52 3.97 -7.12
N SER A 62 -17.04 2.80 -6.74
CA SER A 62 -15.81 2.64 -5.96
C SER A 62 -14.85 1.66 -6.64
N LEU A 63 -13.54 1.92 -6.50
CA LEU A 63 -12.49 0.96 -6.83
C LEU A 63 -11.58 0.73 -5.63
N ARG A 64 -10.87 -0.40 -5.65
CA ARG A 64 -9.85 -0.72 -4.65
C ARG A 64 -8.49 -0.87 -5.29
N TYR A 65 -7.45 -0.54 -4.55
CA TYR A 65 -6.07 -0.76 -4.97
C TYR A 65 -5.15 -0.91 -3.77
N ILE A 66 -3.99 -1.54 -4.02
CA ILE A 66 -2.96 -1.77 -3.01
C ILE A 66 -1.95 -0.63 -3.07
N ARG A 67 -1.77 0.05 -1.93
CA ARG A 67 -0.73 1.05 -1.70
C ARG A 67 0.48 0.46 -0.99
N CYS A 68 1.64 1.02 -1.33
CA CYS A 68 2.94 0.74 -0.74
C CYS A 68 3.60 2.05 -0.33
N ASP A 69 3.38 2.49 0.91
CA ASP A 69 3.97 3.71 1.43
C ASP A 69 5.32 3.36 2.10
N LEU A 70 6.44 3.72 1.46
CA LEU A 70 7.77 3.55 2.06
C LEU A 70 7.98 4.63 3.11
N LEU A 71 8.39 4.26 4.31
CA LEU A 71 8.64 5.17 5.43
C LEU A 71 10.14 5.34 5.67
N GLU A 72 10.61 6.57 5.81
CA GLU A 72 12.02 6.86 6.08
C GLU A 72 12.16 8.01 7.07
N ARG A 73 13.23 7.97 7.87
CA ARG A 73 13.63 9.07 8.74
C ARG A 73 14.83 9.78 8.14
N SER A 74 14.72 11.08 7.92
CA SER A 74 15.81 11.92 7.42
C SER A 74 15.80 13.30 8.09
N GLY A 75 16.96 13.81 8.48
CA GLY A 75 17.08 15.13 9.13
C GLY A 75 16.21 15.29 10.38
N GLY A 76 16.01 14.22 11.16
CA GLY A 76 15.15 14.21 12.34
C GLY A 76 13.64 14.12 12.06
N LYS A 77 13.23 14.22 10.80
CA LYS A 77 11.83 14.16 10.34
C LYS A 77 11.49 12.77 9.83
N TRP A 78 10.21 12.40 9.92
CA TRP A 78 9.69 11.23 9.21
C TRP A 78 9.08 11.65 7.89
N GLY A 79 9.23 10.77 6.90
CA GLY A 79 8.64 10.96 5.60
C GLY A 79 8.18 9.68 4.97
N TYR A 80 7.40 9.83 3.90
CA TYR A 80 6.93 8.72 3.11
C TYR A 80 7.13 8.95 1.62
N LYS A 81 7.28 7.85 0.88
CA LYS A 81 7.21 7.82 -0.57
C LYS A 81 6.04 6.91 -0.96
N PRO A 82 4.94 7.46 -1.49
CA PRO A 82 3.82 6.65 -1.93
C PRO A 82 4.22 5.91 -3.21
N LEU A 83 3.98 4.61 -3.23
CA LEU A 83 4.02 3.73 -4.40
C LEU A 83 2.69 2.96 -4.46
N GLU A 84 2.37 2.41 -5.63
CA GLU A 84 1.19 1.56 -5.82
C GLU A 84 1.53 0.31 -6.63
N GLU A 85 0.64 -0.67 -6.63
CA GLU A 85 0.83 -1.94 -7.36
C GLU A 85 1.22 -1.73 -8.84
N SER A 86 0.59 -0.77 -9.53
CA SER A 86 0.87 -0.46 -10.95
C SER A 86 2.33 -0.11 -11.21
N MET A 87 3.03 0.43 -10.21
CA MET A 87 4.42 0.88 -10.30
C MET A 87 5.42 -0.24 -10.05
N HIS A 88 4.94 -1.47 -9.82
CA HIS A 88 5.75 -2.65 -9.57
C HIS A 88 6.81 -2.41 -8.47
N PRO A 89 6.39 -2.05 -7.24
CA PRO A 89 7.34 -1.79 -6.18
C PRO A 89 8.13 -3.08 -5.92
N TYR A 90 9.46 -3.06 -5.99
CA TYR A 90 10.32 -4.23 -5.72
C TYR A 90 10.29 -4.70 -4.24
N TYR A 91 9.19 -4.45 -3.53
CA TYR A 91 8.88 -4.83 -2.16
C TYR A 91 7.78 -5.89 -2.19
N TYR A 92 8.06 -7.05 -1.61
CA TYR A 92 7.19 -8.23 -1.70
C TYR A 92 6.59 -8.66 -0.35
N THR A 93 6.71 -7.80 0.68
CA THR A 93 6.22 -8.08 2.04
C THR A 93 4.72 -7.90 2.22
N CYS A 94 4.01 -7.44 1.19
CA CYS A 94 2.56 -7.23 1.19
C CYS A 94 1.81 -8.48 1.70
N PRO A 95 0.85 -8.36 2.63
CA PRO A 95 0.03 -9.49 3.06
C PRO A 95 -0.67 -10.19 1.88
N LEU A 96 -0.61 -11.53 1.81
CA LEU A 96 -1.26 -12.30 0.74
C LEU A 96 -2.75 -12.03 0.64
N SER A 97 -3.43 -11.82 1.77
CA SER A 97 -4.86 -11.53 1.81
C SER A 97 -5.25 -10.24 1.08
N TYR A 98 -4.32 -9.30 0.89
CA TYR A 98 -4.62 -8.05 0.19
C TYR A 98 -4.75 -8.26 -1.32
N LEU A 99 -4.11 -9.30 -1.87
CA LEU A 99 -4.20 -9.62 -3.30
C LEU A 99 -5.64 -9.95 -3.71
N ASP A 100 -6.43 -10.52 -2.80
CA ASP A 100 -7.82 -10.90 -3.07
C ASP A 100 -8.80 -9.74 -2.76
N MET A 101 -8.32 -8.64 -2.15
CA MET A 101 -9.14 -7.48 -1.76
C MET A 101 -9.19 -6.38 -2.82
N ALA A 102 -8.29 -6.41 -3.81
CA ALA A 102 -8.19 -5.41 -4.86
C ALA A 102 -7.99 -6.06 -6.24
N PRO A 103 -8.57 -5.46 -7.31
CA PRO A 103 -8.27 -5.86 -8.69
C PRO A 103 -6.77 -5.88 -8.97
N GLU A 104 -6.34 -6.84 -9.80
CA GLU A 104 -4.95 -6.96 -10.21
C GLU A 104 -4.54 -5.81 -11.14
N GLN A 105 -3.44 -5.13 -10.80
CA GLN A 105 -2.81 -4.10 -11.62
C GLN A 105 -1.41 -4.52 -12.10
N SER A 106 -0.77 -5.45 -11.40
CA SER A 106 0.53 -6.01 -11.77
C SER A 106 0.64 -7.48 -11.42
N ARG A 107 0.44 -8.34 -12.43
CA ARG A 107 0.64 -9.78 -12.30
C ARG A 107 2.05 -10.14 -11.82
N ALA A 108 3.07 -9.56 -12.44
CA ALA A 108 4.47 -9.85 -12.13
C ALA A 108 4.81 -9.50 -10.68
N TRP A 109 4.32 -8.36 -10.17
CA TRP A 109 4.51 -8.00 -8.78
C TRP A 109 3.80 -8.97 -7.82
N ARG A 110 2.54 -9.33 -8.12
CA ARG A 110 1.78 -10.30 -7.30
C ARG A 110 2.43 -11.67 -7.26
N GLU A 111 2.99 -12.14 -8.37
CA GLU A 111 3.79 -13.36 -8.42
C GLU A 111 5.03 -13.25 -7.49
N GLY A 112 5.70 -12.11 -7.49
CA GLY A 112 6.79 -11.80 -6.56
C GLY A 112 6.37 -11.85 -5.09
N VAL A 113 5.21 -11.28 -4.74
CA VAL A 113 4.63 -11.37 -3.38
C VAL A 113 4.36 -12.82 -3.00
N ARG A 114 3.72 -13.60 -3.89
CA ARG A 114 3.43 -15.03 -3.63
C ARG A 114 4.71 -15.84 -3.42
N ALA A 115 5.72 -15.64 -4.26
CA ALA A 115 7.02 -16.30 -4.14
C ALA A 115 7.74 -15.93 -2.84
N TYR A 116 7.70 -14.66 -2.44
CA TYR A 116 8.29 -14.19 -1.19
C TYR A 116 7.71 -14.90 0.04
N HIS A 117 6.38 -15.03 0.11
CA HIS A 117 5.72 -15.72 1.21
C HIS A 117 5.91 -17.24 1.16
N ALA A 118 5.95 -17.84 -0.03
CA ALA A 118 6.24 -19.27 -0.18
C ALA A 118 7.62 -19.63 0.40
N ARG A 119 8.67 -18.85 0.07
CA ARG A 119 10.04 -19.05 0.58
C ARG A 119 10.14 -18.99 2.10
N ARG A 120 9.29 -18.19 2.75
CA ARG A 120 9.27 -18.03 4.21
C ARG A 120 8.45 -19.08 4.94
N ARG A 121 7.54 -19.76 4.24
CA ARG A 121 6.77 -20.89 4.80
C ARG A 121 7.56 -22.19 4.76
N THR A 122 8.52 -22.32 3.86
CA THR A 122 9.44 -23.47 3.83
C THR A 122 10.35 -23.41 5.06
N PRO A 123 10.26 -24.38 5.99
CA PRO A 123 11.24 -24.51 7.05
C PRO A 123 12.61 -24.70 6.39
N VAL A 124 13.61 -23.93 6.82
CA VAL A 124 15.01 -24.23 6.47
C VAL A 124 15.30 -25.59 7.07
N ALA A 125 15.42 -26.63 6.24
CA ALA A 125 15.95 -27.90 6.68
C ALA A 125 17.36 -27.63 7.24
N ALA A 126 17.53 -27.85 8.54
CA ALA A 126 18.83 -27.71 9.18
C ALA A 126 19.81 -28.68 8.50
N PRO A 127 21.04 -28.27 8.16
CA PRO A 127 22.04 -29.19 7.64
C PRO A 127 22.34 -30.24 8.72
N THR A 128 22.09 -31.50 8.41
CA THR A 128 22.54 -32.64 9.21
C THR A 128 24.06 -32.68 9.17
N ALA A 129 24.68 -32.57 10.34
CA ALA A 129 26.11 -32.82 10.57
C ALA A 129 26.42 -34.32 10.50
#